data_AF-A0A109J1V9-F1
#
_entry.id   AF-A0A109J1V9-F1
#
_cell.length_a   1.000
_cell.length_b   1.000
_cell.length_c   1.000
_cell.angle_alpha   90.00
_cell.angle_beta   90.00
_cell.angle_gamma   90.00
#
_symmetry.space_group_name_H-M   'P 1'
#
loop_
_entity.id
_entity.type
_entity.pdbx_description
1 polymer ?
#
loop_
_entity_poly.entity_id
_entity_poly.type
_entity_poly.pdbx_seq_one_letter_code
_entity_poly.pdbx_strand_id
1 'polypeptide(L)'
;MKALAATVAFCLVASVAFGQSPELQPGERLEKLQFPAATMELKGWTKLGNGRVYTLPVKAGQHVKISFATKSKFAFLSIFDLATPDEEAIFGTDEDGTSYTVTVKDNTTWLLRPYYSKASPRRGLGAPYSILVEPQATAPQPTAPAEQQSPSPLFPSRQ
;
A
#
# COMPACT_ATOMS: atom_id res chain seq x y z
N MET A 1 36.18 -8.29 -55.16
CA MET A 1 34.90 -8.53 -54.46
C MET A 1 35.17 -8.50 -52.96
N LYS A 2 34.82 -7.42 -52.26
CA LYS A 2 35.00 -7.28 -50.80
C LYS A 2 33.61 -7.37 -50.16
N ALA A 3 33.36 -8.44 -49.42
CA ALA A 3 32.14 -8.60 -48.63
C ALA A 3 32.26 -7.76 -47.35
N LEU A 4 31.33 -6.82 -47.17
CA LEU A 4 31.19 -6.03 -45.95
C LEU A 4 30.34 -6.85 -44.98
N ALA A 5 30.92 -7.34 -43.89
CA ALA A 5 30.18 -7.96 -42.81
C ALA A 5 29.57 -6.86 -41.92
N ALA A 6 28.25 -6.76 -41.89
CA ALA A 6 27.53 -5.86 -41.00
C ALA A 6 27.21 -6.60 -39.69
N THR A 7 27.88 -6.20 -38.60
CA THR A 7 27.61 -6.69 -37.26
C THR A 7 26.34 -6.03 -36.73
N VAL A 8 25.27 -6.81 -36.56
CA VAL A 8 24.03 -6.36 -35.92
C VAL A 8 24.25 -6.39 -34.40
N ALA A 9 24.41 -5.24 -33.78
CA ALA A 9 24.41 -5.10 -32.33
C ALA A 9 22.98 -5.22 -31.82
N PHE A 10 22.69 -6.30 -31.12
CA PHE A 10 21.41 -6.54 -30.45
C PHE A 10 21.37 -5.69 -29.17
N CYS A 11 20.74 -4.51 -29.23
CA CYS A 11 20.44 -3.73 -28.03
C CYS A 11 19.36 -4.45 -27.22
N LEU A 12 19.78 -5.11 -26.14
CA LEU A 12 18.88 -5.54 -25.06
C LEU A 12 18.31 -4.30 -24.38
N VAL A 13 17.12 -3.88 -24.80
CA VAL A 13 16.33 -2.88 -24.07
C VAL A 13 15.73 -3.58 -22.86
N ALA A 14 16.31 -3.34 -21.68
CA ALA A 14 15.68 -3.72 -20.42
C ALA A 14 14.33 -3.00 -20.32
N SER A 15 13.25 -3.75 -20.42
CA SER A 15 11.89 -3.26 -20.19
C SER A 15 11.78 -2.83 -18.73
N VAL A 16 12.04 -1.56 -18.45
CA VAL A 16 11.51 -0.92 -17.25
C VAL A 16 10.00 -0.95 -17.41
N ALA A 17 9.32 -1.77 -16.61
CA ALA A 17 7.87 -1.75 -16.48
C ALA A 17 7.48 -0.34 -16.01
N PHE A 18 7.17 0.53 -16.96
CA PHE A 18 6.47 1.78 -16.67
C PHE A 18 5.07 1.37 -16.23
N GLY A 19 4.84 1.37 -14.91
CA GLY A 19 3.52 1.19 -14.36
C GLY A 19 2.53 2.11 -15.07
N GLN A 20 1.36 1.56 -15.42
CA GLN A 20 0.32 2.35 -16.08
C GLN A 20 -0.03 3.55 -15.20
N SER A 21 -0.32 4.69 -15.83
CA SER A 21 -0.76 5.86 -15.07
C SER A 21 -2.12 5.53 -14.45
N PRO A 22 -2.29 5.69 -13.11
CA PRO A 22 -3.51 5.29 -12.44
C PRO A 22 -4.69 6.11 -12.96
N GLU A 23 -5.83 5.46 -13.16
CA GLU A 23 -7.07 6.17 -13.45
C GLU A 23 -7.54 6.92 -12.19
N LEU A 24 -7.57 8.24 -12.28
CA LEU A 24 -7.97 9.12 -11.19
C LEU A 24 -9.48 9.34 -11.22
N GLN A 25 -10.12 9.21 -10.06
CA GLN A 25 -11.51 9.59 -9.90
C GLN A 25 -11.65 11.12 -9.91
N PRO A 26 -12.82 11.66 -10.30
CA PRO A 26 -13.07 13.10 -10.26
C PRO A 26 -12.76 13.69 -8.87
N GLY A 27 -11.87 14.68 -8.83
CA GLY A 27 -11.45 15.35 -7.59
C GLY A 27 -10.21 14.75 -6.92
N GLU A 28 -9.71 13.61 -7.39
CA GLU A 28 -8.43 13.07 -6.95
C GLU A 28 -7.26 13.87 -7.54
N ARG A 29 -6.21 14.05 -6.74
CA ARG A 29 -4.94 14.63 -7.16
C ARG A 29 -3.83 13.63 -6.88
N LEU A 30 -3.13 13.22 -7.93
CA LEU A 30 -2.03 12.28 -7.82
C LEU A 30 -0.78 12.96 -7.27
N GLU A 31 -0.18 12.35 -6.25
CA GLU A 31 1.13 12.70 -5.70
C GLU A 31 2.09 11.52 -5.87
N LYS A 32 3.22 11.76 -6.54
CA LYS A 32 4.21 10.71 -6.81
C LYS A 32 5.22 10.65 -5.67
N LEU A 33 5.22 9.55 -4.94
CA LEU A 33 6.16 9.31 -3.86
C LEU A 33 7.42 8.63 -4.38
N GLN A 34 8.48 8.75 -3.59
CA GLN A 34 9.64 7.88 -3.69
C GLN A 34 9.60 6.90 -2.52
N PHE A 35 10.15 5.70 -2.71
CA PHE A 35 10.27 4.76 -1.61
C PHE A 35 11.17 5.36 -0.53
N PRO A 36 10.68 5.54 0.71
CA PRO A 36 11.41 6.29 1.71
C PRO A 36 12.50 5.42 2.36
N ALA A 37 13.62 6.04 2.75
CA ALA A 37 14.70 5.36 3.47
C ALA A 37 14.43 5.22 4.99
N ALA A 38 13.49 6.01 5.51
CA ALA A 38 13.02 6.00 6.89
C ALA A 38 11.50 6.18 6.91
N THR A 39 10.86 6.06 8.08
CA THR A 39 9.41 6.27 8.19
C THR A 39 8.98 7.63 7.62
N MET A 40 8.05 7.60 6.67
CA MET A 40 7.47 8.78 6.05
C MET A 40 6.00 8.92 6.47
N GLU A 41 5.60 10.10 6.90
CA GLU A 41 4.22 10.42 7.26
C GLU A 41 3.55 11.30 6.19
N LEU A 42 2.41 10.85 5.67
CA LEU A 42 1.58 11.58 4.73
C LEU A 42 0.30 12.03 5.43
N LYS A 43 0.10 13.34 5.54
CA LYS A 43 -1.13 13.91 6.12
C LYS A 43 -2.01 14.47 5.02
N GLY A 44 -3.31 14.26 5.17
CA GLY A 44 -4.27 14.75 4.19
C GLY A 44 -5.68 14.85 4.71
N TRP A 45 -6.57 15.23 3.80
CA TRP A 45 -8.00 15.30 4.00
C TRP A 45 -8.69 14.62 2.81
N THR A 46 -9.71 13.81 3.07
CA THR A 46 -10.54 13.18 2.03
C THR A 46 -12.01 13.54 2.23
N LYS A 47 -12.71 13.85 1.14
CA LYS A 47 -14.14 14.24 1.15
C LYS A 47 -14.80 13.86 -0.17
N LEU A 48 -15.77 12.94 -0.14
CA LEU A 48 -16.62 12.61 -1.30
C LEU A 48 -15.82 12.29 -2.58
N GLY A 49 -14.74 11.51 -2.47
CA GLY A 49 -13.85 11.20 -3.61
C GLY A 49 -12.84 12.30 -3.97
N ASN A 50 -12.92 13.48 -3.35
CA ASN A 50 -11.87 14.49 -3.45
C ASN A 50 -10.78 14.20 -2.43
N GLY A 51 -9.53 14.28 -2.86
CA GLY A 51 -8.39 14.04 -1.98
C GLY A 51 -7.10 13.86 -2.75
N ARG A 52 -6.03 13.63 -2.02
CA ARG A 52 -4.77 13.17 -2.61
C ARG A 52 -4.76 11.65 -2.66
N VAL A 53 -4.24 11.12 -3.76
CA VAL A 53 -3.89 9.72 -3.91
C VAL A 53 -2.40 9.65 -4.23
N TYR A 54 -1.75 8.57 -3.85
CA TYR A 54 -0.30 8.50 -3.88
C TYR A 54 0.19 7.29 -4.65
N THR A 55 1.11 7.48 -5.59
CA THR A 55 1.84 6.35 -6.18
C THR A 55 3.12 6.09 -5.41
N LEU A 56 3.32 4.85 -4.97
CA LEU A 56 4.53 4.40 -4.27
C LEU A 56 5.21 3.30 -5.10
N PRO A 57 6.35 3.60 -5.76
CA PRO A 57 7.14 2.57 -6.42
C PRO A 57 7.79 1.68 -5.35
N VAL A 58 7.64 0.37 -5.51
CA VAL A 58 8.22 -0.66 -4.62
C VAL A 58 9.01 -1.68 -5.44
N LYS A 59 9.99 -2.32 -4.81
CA LYS A 59 10.85 -3.32 -5.44
C LYS A 59 10.71 -4.67 -4.76
N ALA A 60 10.84 -5.73 -5.54
CA ALA A 60 10.91 -7.10 -5.05
C ALA A 60 11.92 -7.23 -3.90
N GLY A 61 11.53 -7.94 -2.84
CA GLY A 61 12.32 -8.13 -1.63
C GLY A 61 12.24 -6.98 -0.61
N GLN A 62 11.63 -5.84 -0.92
CA GLN A 62 11.41 -4.79 0.08
C GLN A 62 10.34 -5.23 1.10
N HIS A 63 10.63 -5.02 2.37
CA HIS A 63 9.65 -5.17 3.44
C HIS A 63 9.04 -3.81 3.75
N VAL A 64 7.71 -3.72 3.64
CA VAL A 64 6.99 -2.46 3.76
C VAL A 64 5.87 -2.64 4.76
N LYS A 65 5.70 -1.66 5.64
CA LYS A 65 4.50 -1.50 6.45
C LYS A 65 3.83 -0.18 6.11
N ILE A 66 2.54 -0.22 5.83
CA ILE A 66 1.70 0.93 5.55
C ILE A 66 0.60 0.98 6.59
N SER A 67 0.58 2.02 7.42
CA SER A 67 -0.44 2.17 8.47
C SER A 67 -1.33 3.36 8.16
N PHE A 68 -2.64 3.21 8.36
CA PHE A 68 -3.63 4.25 8.16
C PHE A 68 -4.27 4.66 9.49
N ALA A 69 -4.36 5.96 9.73
CA ALA A 69 -4.98 6.52 10.91
C ALA A 69 -5.94 7.66 10.54
N THR A 70 -7.13 7.64 11.12
CA THR A 70 -8.13 8.70 10.99
C THR A 70 -9.02 8.75 12.23
N LYS A 71 -9.60 9.91 12.51
CA LYS A 71 -10.63 10.06 13.56
C LYS A 71 -12.04 9.71 13.05
N SER A 72 -12.19 9.40 11.77
CA SER A 72 -13.48 9.14 11.14
C SER A 72 -13.67 7.65 10.89
N LYS A 73 -14.78 7.10 11.36
CA LYS A 73 -15.21 5.72 11.04
C LYS A 73 -15.69 5.51 9.58
N PHE A 74 -15.59 6.54 8.75
CA PHE A 74 -16.05 6.54 7.37
C PHE A 74 -14.94 6.87 6.37
N ALA A 75 -13.71 7.06 6.85
CA ALA A 75 -12.55 7.26 6.00
C ALA A 75 -11.69 6.01 6.06
N PHE A 76 -11.22 5.58 4.91
CA PHE A 76 -10.52 4.32 4.71
C PHE A 76 -9.38 4.54 3.71
N LEU A 77 -8.48 3.57 3.61
CA LEU A 77 -7.44 3.47 2.62
C LEU A 77 -7.59 2.16 1.86
N SER A 78 -7.56 2.25 0.53
CA SER A 78 -7.37 1.10 -0.35
C SER A 78 -6.01 1.19 -1.03
N ILE A 79 -5.36 0.04 -1.21
CA ILE A 79 -4.08 -0.08 -1.90
C ILE A 79 -4.31 -0.94 -3.13
N PHE A 80 -3.93 -0.44 -4.30
CA PHE A 80 -4.03 -1.15 -5.58
C PHE A 80 -2.64 -1.39 -6.15
N ASP A 81 -2.46 -2.52 -6.82
CA ASP A 81 -1.27 -2.76 -7.64
C ASP A 81 -1.51 -2.23 -9.06
N LEU A 82 -0.70 -1.27 -9.52
CA LEU A 82 -0.84 -0.71 -10.87
C LEU A 82 -0.28 -1.61 -11.98
N ALA A 83 0.35 -2.73 -11.62
CA ALA A 83 0.67 -3.79 -12.59
C ALA A 83 -0.57 -4.64 -12.95
N THR A 84 -1.58 -4.69 -12.07
CA THR A 84 -2.84 -5.43 -12.28
C THR A 84 -4.05 -4.53 -12.03
N PRO A 85 -4.28 -3.48 -12.84
CA PRO A 85 -5.29 -2.45 -12.56
C PRO A 85 -6.75 -2.93 -12.62
N ASP A 86 -7.01 -4.06 -13.26
CA ASP A 86 -8.34 -4.66 -13.37
C ASP A 86 -8.71 -5.53 -12.14
N GLU A 87 -7.75 -5.76 -11.23
CA GLU A 87 -7.96 -6.55 -10.01
C GLU A 87 -8.49 -5.70 -8.85
N GLU A 88 -9.00 -6.38 -7.83
CA GLU A 88 -9.43 -5.77 -6.58
C GLU A 88 -8.24 -5.16 -5.81
N ALA A 89 -8.54 -4.27 -4.86
CA ALA A 89 -7.52 -3.74 -3.96
C ALA A 89 -6.76 -4.89 -3.29
N ILE A 90 -5.42 -4.81 -3.29
CA ILE A 90 -4.57 -5.79 -2.58
C ILE A 90 -4.66 -5.65 -1.06
N PHE A 91 -5.24 -4.54 -0.58
CA PHE A 91 -5.52 -4.27 0.83
C PHE A 91 -6.55 -3.14 0.97
N GLY A 92 -7.50 -3.29 1.89
CA GLY A 92 -8.50 -2.28 2.24
C GLY A 92 -8.70 -2.16 3.75
N THR A 93 -8.58 -0.94 4.31
CA THR A 93 -8.71 -0.77 5.78
C THR A 93 -10.14 -0.94 6.32
N ASP A 94 -11.11 -0.95 5.42
CA ASP A 94 -12.51 -1.26 5.69
C ASP A 94 -12.73 -2.73 6.05
N GLU A 95 -11.86 -3.64 5.59
CA GLU A 95 -11.99 -5.08 5.77
C GLU A 95 -10.79 -5.71 6.50
N ASP A 96 -9.57 -5.24 6.21
CA ASP A 96 -8.30 -5.91 6.56
C ASP A 96 -7.58 -5.31 7.78
N GLY A 97 -8.23 -4.36 8.48
CA GLY A 97 -7.65 -3.66 9.63
C GLY A 97 -6.92 -2.36 9.28
N THR A 98 -6.00 -1.88 10.13
CA THR A 98 -5.44 -0.53 9.99
C THR A 98 -4.05 -0.47 9.39
N SER A 99 -3.41 -1.62 9.14
CA SER A 99 -2.05 -1.67 8.59
C SER A 99 -1.83 -2.85 7.66
N TYR A 100 -1.15 -2.58 6.55
CA TYR A 100 -0.69 -3.57 5.58
C TYR A 100 0.81 -3.79 5.76
N THR A 101 1.22 -5.02 6.06
CA THR A 101 2.64 -5.37 6.21
C THR A 101 2.98 -6.52 5.28
N VAL A 102 3.95 -6.32 4.38
CA VAL A 102 4.24 -7.29 3.32
C VAL A 102 5.70 -7.27 2.88
N THR A 103 6.16 -8.42 2.40
CA THR A 103 7.36 -8.53 1.58
C THR A 103 6.95 -8.43 0.11
N VAL A 104 7.39 -7.39 -0.57
CA VAL A 104 7.07 -7.13 -1.97
C VAL A 104 7.62 -8.26 -2.83
N LYS A 105 6.77 -8.88 -3.65
CA LYS A 105 7.15 -10.03 -4.50
C LYS A 105 7.79 -9.57 -5.81
N ASP A 106 7.21 -8.56 -6.43
CA ASP A 106 7.59 -8.08 -7.76
C ASP A 106 7.85 -6.57 -7.75
N ASN A 107 8.67 -6.11 -8.70
CA ASN A 107 8.87 -4.68 -8.90
C ASN A 107 7.58 -4.08 -9.46
N THR A 108 6.94 -3.19 -8.71
CA THR A 108 5.66 -2.60 -9.11
C THR A 108 5.49 -1.18 -8.55
N THR A 109 4.39 -0.53 -8.90
CA THR A 109 3.94 0.73 -8.30
C THR A 109 2.57 0.52 -7.68
N TRP A 110 2.44 0.84 -6.41
CA TRP A 110 1.15 0.81 -5.73
C TRP A 110 0.46 2.16 -5.80
N LEU A 111 -0.86 2.16 -5.86
CA LEU A 111 -1.72 3.32 -5.66
C LEU A 111 -2.35 3.26 -4.27
N LEU A 112 -1.97 4.21 -3.42
CA LEU A 112 -2.55 4.45 -2.11
C LEU A 112 -3.70 5.43 -2.28
N ARG A 113 -4.94 4.97 -2.08
CA ARG A 113 -6.16 5.76 -2.29
C ARG A 113 -6.95 5.92 -0.97
N PRO A 114 -6.71 7.01 -0.22
CA PRO A 114 -7.57 7.39 0.88
C PRO A 114 -8.92 7.86 0.37
N TYR A 115 -9.99 7.28 0.87
CA TYR A 115 -11.33 7.62 0.42
C TYR A 115 -12.28 7.78 1.61
N TYR A 116 -13.35 8.54 1.37
CA TYR A 116 -14.45 8.68 2.32
C TYR A 116 -15.65 7.92 1.77
N SER A 117 -16.21 6.99 2.55
CA SER A 117 -17.31 6.13 2.12
C SER A 117 -18.51 6.96 1.64
N LYS A 118 -18.98 6.65 0.44
CA LYS A 118 -20.15 7.31 -0.18
C LYS A 118 -21.45 6.98 0.56
N ALA A 119 -21.51 5.85 1.27
CA ALA A 119 -22.66 5.43 2.07
C ALA A 119 -22.85 6.24 3.36
N SER A 120 -21.89 7.09 3.74
CA SER A 120 -21.97 7.86 4.99
C SER A 120 -23.05 8.95 4.96
N PRO A 121 -23.91 9.06 6.00
CA PRO A 121 -24.90 10.13 6.12
C PRO A 121 -24.28 11.53 6.12
N ARG A 122 -23.04 11.67 6.60
CA ARG A 122 -22.31 12.96 6.76
C ARG A 122 -21.21 13.15 5.72
N ARG A 123 -21.37 12.56 4.52
CA ARG A 123 -20.41 12.63 3.41
C ARG A 123 -19.93 14.03 3.05
N GLY A 124 -20.71 15.09 3.32
CA GLY A 124 -20.32 16.48 3.08
C GLY A 124 -19.19 17.03 3.98
N LEU A 125 -18.83 16.37 5.08
CA LEU A 125 -17.79 16.87 5.99
C LEU A 125 -16.39 16.44 5.57
N GLY A 126 -16.20 15.18 5.15
CA GLY A 126 -14.87 14.60 4.95
C GLY A 126 -14.15 14.29 6.27
N ALA A 127 -12.88 13.90 6.19
CA ALA A 127 -12.08 13.58 7.36
C ALA A 127 -10.57 13.80 7.14
N PRO A 128 -9.84 14.16 8.21
CA PRO A 128 -8.38 14.15 8.18
C PRO A 128 -7.87 12.71 8.29
N TYR A 129 -6.72 12.44 7.70
CA TYR A 129 -6.02 11.17 7.83
C TYR A 129 -4.51 11.36 7.94
N SER A 130 -3.84 10.31 8.41
CA SER A 130 -2.40 10.11 8.33
C SER A 130 -2.11 8.71 7.77
N ILE A 131 -1.13 8.62 6.86
CA ILE A 131 -0.57 7.36 6.34
C ILE A 131 0.90 7.33 6.75
N LEU A 132 1.32 6.25 7.40
CA LEU A 132 2.73 5.99 7.68
C LEU A 132 3.24 4.94 6.71
N VAL A 133 4.30 5.26 5.96
CA VAL A 133 5.04 4.33 5.11
C VAL A 133 6.37 4.04 5.79
N GLU A 134 6.50 2.81 6.31
CA GLU A 134 7.66 2.37 7.09
C GLU A 134 8.43 1.31 6.31
N PRO A 135 9.66 1.59 5.85
CA PRO A 135 10.55 0.54 5.36
C PRO A 135 10.97 -0.33 6.54
N GLN A 136 10.74 -1.64 6.45
CA GLN A 136 11.10 -2.58 7.50
C GLN A 136 12.48 -3.19 7.19
N ALA A 137 13.38 -3.14 8.16
CA ALA A 137 14.73 -3.73 8.02
C ALA A 137 14.73 -5.27 8.05
N THR A 138 13.61 -5.88 8.42
CA THR A 138 13.46 -7.32 8.60
C THR A 138 12.09 -7.76 8.11
N ALA A 139 12.00 -8.96 7.56
CA ALA A 139 10.72 -9.52 7.12
C ALA A 139 9.68 -9.46 8.25
N PRO A 140 8.41 -9.11 7.93
CA PRO A 140 7.35 -9.17 8.92
C PRO A 140 7.31 -10.56 9.56
N GLN A 141 7.61 -10.62 10.85
CA GLN A 141 7.34 -11.82 11.63
C GLN A 141 5.82 -11.98 11.68
N PRO A 142 5.27 -13.16 11.35
CA PRO A 142 3.89 -13.47 11.64
C PRO A 142 3.68 -13.18 13.12
N THR A 143 2.77 -12.26 13.44
CA THR A 143 2.32 -12.11 14.82
C THR A 143 1.73 -13.46 15.18
N ALA A 144 2.44 -14.23 16.02
CA ALA A 144 1.90 -15.47 16.54
C ALA A 144 0.51 -15.18 17.09
N PRO A 145 -0.52 -16.01 16.79
CA PRO A 145 -1.82 -15.86 17.43
C PRO A 145 -1.55 -15.73 18.92
N ALA A 146 -2.08 -14.67 19.55
CA ALA A 146 -1.98 -14.49 20.97
C ALA A 146 -2.31 -15.84 21.63
N GLU A 147 -1.32 -16.49 22.23
CA GLU A 147 -1.55 -17.68 23.02
C GLU A 147 -2.69 -17.31 23.95
N GLN A 148 -3.82 -18.00 23.79
CA GLN A 148 -4.92 -17.92 24.73
C GLN A 148 -4.28 -18.11 26.09
N GLN A 149 -4.21 -17.02 26.86
CA GLN A 149 -3.86 -17.06 28.27
C GLN A 149 -4.87 -18.02 28.88
N SER A 150 -4.43 -19.26 29.04
CA SER A 150 -5.18 -20.29 29.73
C SER A 150 -5.44 -19.70 31.12
N PRO A 151 -6.70 -19.56 31.56
CA PRO A 151 -6.95 -18.98 32.87
C PRO A 151 -6.19 -19.81 33.91
N SER A 152 -5.42 -19.13 34.75
CA SER A 152 -4.64 -19.76 35.82
C SER A 152 -5.50 -20.77 36.55
N PRO A 153 -5.04 -22.02 36.77
CA PRO A 153 -5.86 -23.01 37.44
C PRO A 153 -6.18 -22.52 38.86
N LEU A 154 -7.48 -22.41 39.16
CA LEU A 154 -8.04 -21.94 40.44
C LEU A 154 -7.74 -22.87 41.63
N PHE A 155 -6.95 -23.94 41.43
CA PHE A 155 -6.60 -24.88 42.48
C PHE A 155 -5.12 -25.28 42.38
N PRO A 156 -4.37 -25.32 43.50
CA PRO A 156 -3.01 -25.82 43.51
C PRO A 156 -2.99 -27.33 43.27
N SER A 157 -1.93 -27.80 42.61
CA SER A 157 -1.67 -29.21 42.36
C SER A 157 -1.53 -29.94 43.70
N ARG A 158 -2.38 -30.94 43.94
CA ARG A 158 -2.27 -31.81 45.11
C ARG A 158 -1.13 -32.81 44.83
N GLN A 159 -0.09 -32.78 45.68
CA GLN A 159 0.97 -33.79 45.72
C GLN A 159 0.42 -35.17 46.12
#